data_AF-A0A1Y1Q164-F1
#
_entry.id   AF-A0A1Y1Q164-F1
#
_cell.length_a   1.000
_cell.length_b   1.000
_cell.length_c   1.000
_cell.angle_alpha   90.00
_cell.angle_beta   90.00
_cell.angle_gamma   90.00
#
_symmetry.space_group_name_H-M   'P 1'
#
loop_
_entity.id
_entity.type
_entity.pdbx_description
1 polymer ?
#
loop_
_entity_poly.entity_id
_entity_poly.type
_entity_poly.pdbx_seq_one_letter_code
_entity_poly.pdbx_strand_id
1 'polypeptide(L)'
;MRQCYRQAFADTQHPELSQCTISAAVQFIHVNTPLINILKQTHQLLDDVAKDGCGRDAIAVRVWKRGGEAIEWAMRWNEAIENYEMKITTLADSQKDQSTAEFSSGFLYKIRENFEWLSRDNQPNFFSESEEIDLLAVDYLASGKRQGQPTLSLAKAKENIKKLLSQCHQGHKQQQLEVDGALLVRFLATKGIERGVL
;
A
#
# COMPACT_ATOMS: atom_id res chain seq x y z
N MET A 1 10.73 10.15 -9.14
CA MET A 1 10.79 9.45 -10.44
C MET A 1 9.79 10.03 -11.45
N ARG A 2 8.47 9.85 -11.29
CA ARG A 2 7.45 10.33 -12.26
C ARG A 2 7.59 11.81 -12.62
N GLN A 3 7.78 12.68 -11.62
CA GLN A 3 7.95 14.12 -11.87
C GLN A 3 9.20 14.40 -12.71
N CYS A 4 10.34 13.79 -12.37
CA CYS A 4 11.56 13.92 -13.16
C CYS A 4 11.36 13.42 -14.60
N TYR A 5 10.63 12.32 -14.79
CA TYR A 5 10.28 11.80 -16.11
C TYR A 5 9.45 12.82 -16.89
N ARG A 6 8.35 13.34 -16.32
CA ARG A 6 7.51 14.35 -16.97
C ARG A 6 8.29 15.63 -17.29
N GLN A 7 9.15 16.08 -16.37
CA GLN A 7 9.99 17.26 -16.58
C GLN A 7 10.98 17.05 -17.73
N ALA A 8 11.55 15.86 -17.88
CA ALA A 8 12.47 15.56 -18.98
C ALA A 8 11.82 15.68 -20.36
N PHE A 9 10.50 15.54 -20.45
CA PHE A 9 9.74 15.69 -21.70
C PHE A 9 8.94 17.00 -21.81
N ALA A 10 8.96 17.85 -20.77
CA ALA A 10 8.16 19.07 -20.72
C ALA A 10 8.60 20.12 -21.75
N ASP A 11 9.91 20.25 -21.98
CA ASP A 11 10.49 21.27 -22.88
C ASP A 11 10.77 20.73 -24.29
N THR A 12 10.13 19.62 -24.66
CA THR A 12 10.32 19.03 -25.99
C THR A 12 9.56 19.81 -27.06
N GLN A 13 10.17 19.99 -28.23
CA GLN A 13 9.49 20.58 -29.41
C GLN A 13 8.44 19.65 -30.04
N HIS A 14 8.18 18.51 -29.40
CA HIS A 14 7.33 17.42 -29.85
C HIS A 14 6.10 17.34 -28.93
N PRO A 15 4.96 17.94 -29.31
CA PRO A 15 3.75 17.97 -28.49
C PRO A 15 3.29 16.57 -28.01
N GLU A 16 3.54 15.54 -28.80
CA GLU A 16 3.26 14.13 -28.47
C GLU A 16 4.06 13.62 -27.26
N LEU A 17 5.27 14.13 -27.04
CA LEU A 17 6.12 13.73 -25.91
C LEU A 17 5.71 14.41 -24.61
N SER A 18 5.02 15.55 -24.67
CA SER A 18 4.52 16.26 -23.48
C SER A 18 3.50 15.47 -22.66
N GLN A 19 2.87 14.46 -23.29
CA GLN A 19 1.91 13.55 -22.65
C GLN A 19 2.53 12.23 -22.19
N CYS A 20 3.84 12.04 -22.36
CA CYS A 20 4.51 10.82 -21.94
C CYS A 20 4.37 10.60 -20.42
N THR A 21 3.94 9.40 -20.07
CA THR A 21 3.83 8.92 -18.69
C THR A 21 4.78 7.74 -18.46
N ILE A 22 5.01 7.39 -17.20
CA ILE A 22 5.87 6.27 -16.82
C ILE A 22 5.08 5.29 -15.96
N SER A 23 5.24 4.00 -16.23
CA SER A 23 4.85 2.95 -15.29
C SER A 23 6.10 2.34 -14.67
N ALA A 24 6.03 1.95 -13.41
CA ALA A 24 7.17 1.41 -12.67
C ALA A 24 6.82 0.14 -11.91
N ALA A 25 7.81 -0.73 -11.76
CA ALA A 25 7.74 -1.91 -10.92
C ALA A 25 8.89 -1.88 -9.90
N VAL A 26 8.59 -2.18 -8.64
CA VAL A 26 9.56 -2.31 -7.55
C VAL A 26 9.40 -3.68 -6.93
N GLN A 27 10.49 -4.43 -6.81
CA GLN A 27 10.45 -5.77 -6.24
C GLN A 27 11.40 -5.90 -5.06
N PHE A 28 10.84 -6.29 -3.90
CA PHE A 28 11.60 -6.68 -2.73
C PHE A 28 11.77 -8.20 -2.71
N ILE A 29 13.00 -8.65 -2.59
CA ILE A 29 13.37 -10.06 -2.74
C ILE A 29 14.53 -10.39 -1.79
N HIS A 30 14.72 -11.67 -1.52
CA HIS A 30 15.91 -12.13 -0.81
C HIS A 30 17.15 -12.00 -1.71
N VAL A 31 18.27 -11.51 -1.16
CA VAL A 31 19.52 -11.26 -1.89
C VAL A 31 20.07 -12.48 -2.65
N ASN A 32 19.80 -13.69 -2.16
CA ASN A 32 20.24 -14.94 -2.81
C ASN A 32 19.33 -15.42 -3.94
N THR A 33 18.31 -14.65 -4.33
CA THR A 33 17.42 -15.02 -5.44
C THR A 33 18.16 -14.80 -6.76
N PRO A 34 18.14 -15.77 -7.71
CA PRO A 34 18.82 -15.61 -9.00
C PRO A 34 18.31 -14.41 -9.82
N LEU A 35 19.22 -13.56 -10.30
CA LEU A 35 18.90 -12.32 -11.04
C LEU A 35 17.99 -12.54 -12.25
N ILE A 36 18.20 -13.62 -13.01
CA ILE A 36 17.41 -13.91 -14.22
C ILE A 36 15.92 -14.10 -13.85
N ASN A 37 15.64 -14.76 -12.74
CA ASN A 37 14.26 -14.97 -12.28
C ASN A 37 13.62 -13.65 -11.85
N ILE A 38 14.39 -12.81 -11.15
CA ILE A 38 13.96 -11.49 -10.68
C ILE A 38 13.61 -10.59 -11.85
N LEU A 39 14.45 -10.55 -12.89
CA LEU A 39 14.21 -9.72 -14.06
C LEU A 39 12.91 -10.11 -14.75
N LYS A 40 12.70 -11.41 -15.00
CA LYS A 40 11.45 -11.90 -15.62
C LYS A 40 10.22 -11.53 -14.79
N GLN A 41 10.28 -11.74 -13.47
CA GLN A 41 9.19 -11.40 -12.56
C GLN A 41 8.93 -9.88 -12.47
N THR A 42 9.98 -9.07 -12.53
CA THR A 42 9.86 -7.61 -12.52
C THR A 42 9.22 -7.10 -13.82
N HIS A 43 9.55 -7.70 -14.96
CA HIS A 43 8.88 -7.38 -16.23
C HIS A 43 7.38 -7.73 -16.17
N GLN A 44 7.02 -8.90 -15.64
CA GLN A 44 5.61 -9.26 -15.46
C GLN A 44 4.89 -8.28 -14.51
N LEU A 45 5.51 -7.90 -13.40
CA LEU A 45 4.96 -6.90 -12.49
C LEU A 45 4.75 -5.53 -13.18
N LEU A 46 5.66 -5.15 -14.08
CA LEU A 46 5.55 -3.90 -14.84
C LEU A 46 4.47 -3.98 -15.92
N ASP A 47 4.50 -5.01 -16.74
CA ASP A 47 3.65 -5.12 -17.93
C ASP A 47 2.23 -5.53 -17.55
N ASP A 48 2.08 -6.59 -16.76
CA ASP A 48 0.76 -7.16 -16.47
C ASP A 48 0.03 -6.37 -15.37
N VAL A 49 0.76 -5.92 -14.33
CA VAL A 49 0.13 -5.29 -13.16
C VAL A 49 0.12 -3.76 -13.26
N ALA A 50 1.28 -3.12 -13.47
CA ALA A 50 1.32 -1.66 -13.51
C ALA A 50 0.72 -1.09 -14.81
N LYS A 51 1.08 -1.63 -15.98
CA LYS A 51 0.56 -1.13 -17.26
C LYS A 51 -0.85 -1.64 -17.53
N ASP A 52 -1.01 -2.93 -17.71
CA ASP A 52 -2.30 -3.48 -18.15
C ASP A 52 -3.29 -3.45 -16.98
N GLY A 53 -2.84 -3.82 -15.79
CA GLY A 53 -3.68 -3.87 -14.61
C GLY A 53 -4.18 -2.49 -14.15
N CYS A 54 -3.28 -1.55 -13.87
CA CYS A 54 -3.68 -0.21 -13.42
C CYS A 54 -4.03 0.75 -14.56
N GLY A 55 -3.89 0.35 -15.83
CA GLY A 55 -4.14 1.20 -16.99
C GLY A 55 -3.05 2.26 -17.22
N ARG A 56 -1.79 1.90 -16.95
CA ARG A 56 -0.57 2.73 -17.12
C ARG A 56 -0.53 3.94 -16.19
N ASP A 57 0.56 4.70 -16.29
CA ASP A 57 0.89 5.81 -15.37
C ASP A 57 0.73 5.38 -13.90
N ALA A 58 1.33 4.23 -13.58
CA ALA A 58 1.16 3.54 -12.30
C ALA A 58 2.45 2.98 -11.74
N ILE A 59 2.41 2.61 -10.48
CA ILE A 59 3.46 1.89 -9.78
C ILE A 59 2.90 0.58 -9.23
N ALA A 60 3.67 -0.49 -9.40
CA ALA A 60 3.43 -1.76 -8.76
C ALA A 60 4.63 -2.15 -7.87
N VAL A 61 4.34 -2.71 -6.71
CA VAL A 61 5.30 -3.13 -5.69
C VAL A 61 4.99 -4.55 -5.29
N ARG A 62 5.98 -5.44 -5.36
CA ARG A 62 5.82 -6.84 -4.92
C ARG A 62 6.88 -7.22 -3.90
N VAL A 63 6.50 -7.97 -2.87
CA VAL A 63 7.41 -8.50 -1.84
C VAL A 63 7.43 -10.02 -1.91
N TRP A 64 8.62 -10.58 -2.11
CA TRP A 64 8.88 -12.02 -2.01
C TRP A 64 9.55 -12.35 -0.69
N LYS A 65 8.99 -13.35 0.00
CA LYS A 65 9.61 -13.99 1.17
C LYS A 65 10.10 -15.39 0.78
N ARG A 66 10.81 -16.06 1.70
CA ARG A 66 11.28 -17.44 1.48
C ARG A 66 10.14 -18.42 1.16
N GLY A 67 8.93 -18.15 1.65
CA GLY A 67 7.73 -18.96 1.37
C GLY A 67 7.00 -18.63 0.07
N GLY A 68 7.47 -17.66 -0.71
CA GLY A 68 6.81 -17.22 -1.95
C GLY A 68 6.41 -15.74 -1.93
N GLU A 69 5.47 -15.40 -2.80
CA GLU A 69 4.90 -14.05 -2.90
C GLU A 69 4.10 -13.73 -1.62
N ALA A 70 4.39 -12.59 -1.01
CA ALA A 70 3.80 -12.20 0.27
C ALA A 70 2.87 -10.99 0.15
N ILE A 71 3.16 -10.08 -0.78
CA ILE A 71 2.46 -8.80 -0.97
C ILE A 71 2.57 -8.42 -2.45
N GLU A 72 1.47 -8.04 -3.07
CA GLU A 72 1.40 -7.35 -4.35
C GLU A 72 0.50 -6.11 -4.21
N TRP A 73 1.08 -4.93 -4.36
CA TRP A 73 0.37 -3.67 -4.28
C TRP A 73 0.57 -2.88 -5.57
N ALA A 74 -0.50 -2.38 -6.18
CA ALA A 74 -0.40 -1.54 -7.36
C ALA A 74 -1.44 -0.42 -7.36
N MET A 75 -1.01 0.74 -7.86
CA MET A 75 -1.84 1.95 -7.87
C MET A 75 -1.36 2.95 -8.92
N ARG A 76 -2.29 3.74 -9.47
CA ARG A 76 -1.94 4.86 -10.35
C ARG A 76 -1.20 5.94 -9.57
N TRP A 77 -0.28 6.63 -10.24
CA TRP A 77 0.56 7.61 -9.55
C TRP A 77 -0.22 8.79 -8.95
N ASN A 78 -1.34 9.20 -9.55
CA ASN A 78 -2.20 10.25 -9.02
C ASN A 78 -2.90 9.86 -7.70
N GLU A 79 -3.09 8.57 -7.45
CA GLU A 79 -3.68 8.03 -6.23
C GLU A 79 -2.61 7.71 -5.19
N ALA A 80 -1.44 7.24 -5.63
CA ALA A 80 -0.31 6.84 -4.80
C ALA A 80 0.54 8.01 -4.26
N ILE A 81 0.52 9.18 -4.93
CA ILE A 81 1.33 10.35 -4.58
C ILE A 81 0.46 11.46 -4.01
N GLU A 82 0.96 12.12 -2.97
CA GLU A 82 0.45 13.39 -2.46
C GLU A 82 1.64 14.30 -2.13
N ASN A 83 1.58 15.57 -2.55
CA ASN A 83 2.67 16.55 -2.32
C ASN A 83 4.07 16.05 -2.72
N TYR A 84 4.16 15.31 -3.83
CA TYR A 84 5.39 14.69 -4.35
C TYR A 84 5.97 13.54 -3.50
N GLU A 85 5.26 13.11 -2.45
CA GLU A 85 5.61 11.96 -1.63
C GLU A 85 4.68 10.78 -1.89
N MET A 86 5.20 9.57 -1.71
CA MET A 86 4.39 8.35 -1.79
C MET A 86 3.57 8.21 -0.51
N LYS A 87 2.24 8.23 -0.60
CA LYS A 87 1.36 8.10 0.57
C LYS A 87 1.67 6.87 1.40
N ILE A 88 1.96 5.74 0.74
CA ILE A 88 2.30 4.48 1.41
C ILE A 88 3.62 4.56 2.20
N THR A 89 4.60 5.34 1.75
CA THR A 89 5.84 5.55 2.51
C THR A 89 5.63 6.51 3.66
N THR A 90 4.84 7.58 3.47
CA THR A 90 4.46 8.50 4.55
C THR A 90 3.69 7.75 5.65
N LEU A 91 2.76 6.87 5.27
CA LEU A 91 2.09 5.96 6.20
C LEU A 91 3.10 5.07 6.92
N ALA A 92 4.04 4.42 6.22
CA ALA A 92 5.05 3.58 6.86
C ALA A 92 5.99 4.35 7.81
N ASP A 93 6.37 5.57 7.45
CA ASP A 93 7.25 6.43 8.24
C ASP A 93 6.60 6.82 9.56
N SER A 94 5.29 7.09 9.54
CA SER A 94 4.49 7.33 10.74
C SER A 94 4.43 6.14 11.72
N GLN A 95 4.92 4.95 11.31
CA GLN A 95 4.93 3.73 12.12
C GLN A 95 6.32 3.31 12.63
N LYS A 96 7.40 3.99 12.21
CA LYS A 96 8.78 3.55 12.51
C LYS A 96 9.15 3.66 14.00
N ASP A 97 8.65 4.68 14.68
CA ASP A 97 8.89 4.90 16.11
C ASP A 97 7.69 4.40 16.91
N GLN A 98 7.91 3.41 17.79
CA GLN A 98 6.84 2.80 18.58
C GLN A 98 6.15 3.79 19.54
N SER A 99 6.82 4.87 19.93
CA SER A 99 6.24 5.89 20.82
C SER A 99 5.30 6.85 20.08
N THR A 100 5.47 7.01 18.77
CA THR A 100 4.68 7.90 17.92
C THR A 100 3.89 7.16 16.84
N ALA A 101 4.03 5.83 16.77
CA ALA A 101 3.38 4.97 15.79
C ALA A 101 1.86 5.17 15.82
N GLU A 102 1.31 5.63 14.70
CA GLU A 102 -0.13 5.88 14.62
C GLU A 102 -0.89 4.55 14.81
N PHE A 103 -0.49 3.46 14.15
CA PHE A 103 -1.11 2.15 14.31
C PHE A 103 -0.40 1.29 15.36
N SER A 104 -1.18 0.47 16.06
CA SER A 104 -0.61 -0.58 16.91
C SER A 104 -0.05 -1.70 16.02
N SER A 105 1.06 -2.34 16.42
CA SER A 105 1.60 -3.49 15.70
C SER A 105 0.61 -4.66 15.66
N GLY A 106 -0.21 -4.81 16.71
CA GLY A 106 -1.28 -5.80 16.79
C GLY A 106 -2.41 -5.55 15.81
N PHE A 107 -2.76 -4.28 15.56
CA PHE A 107 -3.76 -3.91 14.55
C PHE A 107 -3.30 -4.32 13.14
N LEU A 108 -2.10 -3.91 12.73
CA LEU A 108 -1.54 -4.27 11.42
C LEU A 108 -1.24 -5.78 11.29
N TYR A 109 -1.14 -6.51 12.41
CA TYR A 109 -1.05 -7.97 12.38
C TYR A 109 -2.41 -8.60 12.05
N LYS A 110 -3.47 -8.14 12.72
CA LYS A 110 -4.84 -8.64 12.55
C LYS A 110 -5.56 -8.09 11.33
N ILE A 111 -5.00 -7.10 10.65
CA ILE A 111 -5.66 -6.44 9.53
C ILE A 111 -6.05 -7.40 8.40
N ARG A 112 -5.33 -8.51 8.22
CA ARG A 112 -5.70 -9.57 7.26
C ARG A 112 -7.01 -10.26 7.65
N GLU A 113 -7.13 -10.67 8.91
CA GLU A 113 -8.38 -11.22 9.45
C GLU A 113 -9.51 -10.19 9.30
N ASN A 114 -9.19 -8.91 9.47
CA ASN A 114 -10.16 -7.84 9.35
C ASN A 114 -10.68 -7.65 7.91
N PHE A 115 -9.79 -7.75 6.93
CA PHE A 115 -10.15 -7.58 5.53
C PHE A 115 -10.87 -8.81 4.98
N GLU A 116 -10.58 -10.00 5.49
CA GLU A 116 -11.31 -11.22 5.13
C GLU A 116 -12.79 -11.15 5.52
N TRP A 117 -13.14 -10.49 6.63
CA TRP A 117 -14.56 -10.29 6.98
C TRP A 117 -15.22 -9.17 6.17
N LEU A 118 -14.49 -8.10 5.84
CA LEU A 118 -14.96 -7.00 4.99
C LEU A 118 -15.27 -7.45 3.57
N SER A 119 -14.53 -8.45 3.09
CA SER A 119 -14.60 -8.97 1.73
C SER A 119 -15.34 -10.31 1.61
N ARG A 120 -16.13 -10.69 2.63
CA ARG A 120 -16.85 -11.99 2.63
C ARG A 120 -17.75 -12.14 1.39
N ASP A 121 -17.68 -13.32 0.78
CA ASP A 121 -18.42 -13.77 -0.41
C ASP A 121 -18.09 -13.08 -1.74
N ASN A 122 -16.96 -12.38 -1.87
CA ASN A 122 -16.58 -11.67 -3.10
C ASN A 122 -17.70 -10.75 -3.61
N GLN A 123 -18.62 -10.33 -2.73
CA GLN A 123 -19.67 -9.38 -3.06
C GLN A 123 -19.05 -7.99 -2.98
N PRO A 124 -18.77 -7.33 -4.12
CA PRO A 124 -18.33 -5.95 -4.09
C PRO A 124 -19.39 -5.11 -3.36
N ASN A 125 -18.95 -4.29 -2.40
CA ASN A 125 -19.79 -3.36 -1.64
C ASN A 125 -20.77 -3.99 -0.62
N PHE A 126 -20.40 -5.08 0.07
CA PHE A 126 -21.22 -5.54 1.21
C PHE A 126 -21.35 -4.47 2.31
N PHE A 127 -20.29 -3.68 2.49
CA PHE A 127 -20.28 -2.47 3.30
C PHE A 127 -20.07 -1.24 2.41
N SER A 128 -20.66 -0.12 2.80
CA SER A 128 -20.28 1.20 2.30
C SER A 128 -18.91 1.60 2.83
N GLU A 129 -18.18 2.47 2.10
CA GLU A 129 -16.87 3.00 2.55
C GLU A 129 -16.95 3.56 4.00
N SER A 130 -18.06 4.21 4.36
CA SER A 130 -18.27 4.71 5.72
C SER A 130 -18.39 3.59 6.77
N GLU A 131 -19.04 2.48 6.45
CA GLU A 131 -19.18 1.34 7.35
C GLU A 131 -17.85 0.61 7.52
N GLU A 132 -17.07 0.46 6.44
CA GLU A 132 -15.72 -0.11 6.50
C GLU A 132 -14.81 0.73 7.40
N ILE A 133 -14.84 2.06 7.23
CA ILE A 133 -14.08 3.00 8.06
C ILE A 133 -14.52 2.87 9.53
N ASP A 134 -15.82 2.83 9.80
CA ASP A 134 -16.35 2.82 11.15
C ASP A 134 -15.99 1.53 11.90
N LEU A 135 -16.13 0.38 11.25
CA LEU A 135 -15.80 -0.91 11.82
C LEU A 135 -14.30 -1.05 12.09
N LEU A 136 -13.46 -0.69 11.10
CA LEU A 136 -12.00 -0.72 11.29
C LEU A 136 -11.51 0.29 12.33
N ALA A 137 -12.17 1.45 12.46
CA ALA A 137 -11.83 2.44 13.48
C ALA A 137 -12.14 1.93 14.89
N VAL A 138 -13.25 1.20 15.08
CA VAL A 138 -13.58 0.56 16.37
C VAL A 138 -12.54 -0.51 16.73
N ASP A 139 -12.19 -1.38 15.78
CA ASP A 139 -11.15 -2.39 16.00
C ASP A 139 -9.78 -1.78 16.30
N TYR A 140 -9.43 -0.72 15.59
CA TYR A 140 -8.20 0.03 15.82
C TYR A 140 -8.16 0.62 17.24
N LEU A 141 -9.26 1.24 17.70
CA LEU A 141 -9.37 1.72 19.09
C LEU A 141 -9.23 0.58 20.12
N ALA A 142 -9.86 -0.57 19.84
CA ALA A 142 -9.78 -1.75 20.72
C ALA A 142 -8.36 -2.33 20.79
N SER A 143 -7.59 -2.25 19.70
CA SER A 143 -6.20 -2.72 19.64
C SER A 143 -5.20 -1.86 20.42
N GLY A 144 -5.58 -0.63 20.75
CA GLY A 144 -4.66 0.48 21.00
C GLY A 144 -4.50 0.92 22.46
N LYS A 145 -4.87 0.11 23.47
CA LYS A 145 -4.63 0.49 24.87
C LYS A 145 -3.14 0.40 25.23
N ARG A 146 -2.33 1.40 24.81
CA ARG A 146 -0.98 1.63 25.32
C ARG A 146 -1.08 2.40 26.65
N GLN A 147 -0.46 1.89 27.71
CA GLN A 147 -0.38 2.60 28.98
C GLN A 147 0.32 3.95 28.80
N GLY A 148 -0.31 5.04 29.26
CA GLY A 148 0.30 6.38 29.32
C GLY A 148 0.13 7.26 28.09
N GLN A 149 -0.58 6.83 27.04
CA GLN A 149 -0.92 7.71 25.90
C GLN A 149 -2.33 8.30 26.02
N PRO A 150 -2.58 9.50 25.47
CA PRO A 150 -3.92 10.05 25.37
C PRO A 150 -4.84 9.08 24.64
N THR A 151 -6.06 8.91 25.13
CA THR A 151 -7.07 8.11 24.44
C THR A 151 -7.27 8.64 23.02
N LEU A 152 -6.97 7.82 22.02
CA LEU A 152 -7.25 8.13 20.63
C LEU A 152 -8.76 8.38 20.47
N SER A 153 -9.13 9.51 19.87
CA SER A 153 -10.55 9.79 19.59
C SER A 153 -11.04 8.97 18.40
N LEU A 154 -12.32 8.62 18.39
CA LEU A 154 -12.94 7.94 17.24
C LEU A 154 -12.76 8.75 15.95
N ALA A 155 -12.86 10.08 16.02
CA ALA A 155 -12.65 10.95 14.87
C ALA A 155 -11.25 10.79 14.28
N LYS A 156 -10.21 10.76 15.13
CA LYS A 156 -8.83 10.56 14.67
C LYS A 156 -8.59 9.13 14.17
N ALA A 157 -9.21 8.14 14.81
CA ALA A 157 -9.17 6.76 14.35
C ALA A 157 -9.74 6.63 12.93
N LYS A 158 -10.91 7.21 12.66
CA LYS A 158 -11.52 7.24 11.32
C LYS A 158 -10.61 7.95 10.30
N GLU A 159 -9.98 9.06 10.66
CA GLU A 159 -9.03 9.76 9.77
C GLU A 159 -7.85 8.87 9.38
N ASN A 160 -7.22 8.18 10.35
CA ASN A 160 -6.10 7.30 10.11
C ASN A 160 -6.50 6.09 9.25
N ILE A 161 -7.64 5.47 9.55
CA ILE A 161 -8.18 4.35 8.76
C ILE A 161 -8.48 4.79 7.34
N LYS A 162 -9.07 5.98 7.14
CA LYS A 162 -9.33 6.51 5.80
C LYS A 162 -8.04 6.66 4.98
N LYS A 163 -6.96 7.18 5.59
CA LYS A 163 -5.66 7.28 4.93
C LYS A 163 -5.13 5.90 4.53
N LEU A 164 -5.22 4.92 5.42
CA LEU A 164 -4.80 3.54 5.15
C LEU A 164 -5.61 2.89 4.02
N LEU A 165 -6.95 2.97 4.09
CA LEU A 165 -7.85 2.41 3.10
C LEU A 165 -7.66 3.06 1.73
N SER A 166 -7.32 4.35 1.66
CA SER A 166 -7.00 5.01 0.39
C SER A 166 -5.81 4.38 -0.34
N GLN A 167 -5.00 3.56 0.34
CA GLN A 167 -3.88 2.80 -0.23
C GLN A 167 -4.18 1.30 -0.33
N CYS A 168 -5.36 0.84 0.08
CA CYS A 168 -5.79 -0.56 0.01
C CYS A 168 -6.78 -0.84 -1.13
N HIS A 169 -7.31 0.20 -1.78
CA HIS A 169 -8.14 0.07 -2.97
C HIS A 169 -7.24 0.00 -4.20
N GLN A 170 -7.14 -1.16 -4.86
CA GLN A 170 -6.29 -1.30 -6.05
C GLN A 170 -7.00 -0.84 -7.33
N GLY A 171 -6.23 -0.18 -8.20
CA GLY A 171 -6.74 0.37 -9.47
C GLY A 171 -7.16 -0.67 -10.52
N HIS A 172 -6.69 -1.92 -10.43
CA HIS A 172 -7.05 -2.98 -11.39
C HIS A 172 -8.39 -3.66 -11.06
N LYS A 173 -8.79 -3.65 -9.78
CA LYS A 173 -10.06 -4.17 -9.29
C LYS A 173 -10.73 -3.10 -8.43
N GLN A 174 -11.18 -2.02 -9.06
CA GLN A 174 -11.70 -0.79 -8.41
C GLN A 174 -12.92 -0.99 -7.47
N GLN A 175 -13.24 -2.21 -7.05
CA GLN A 175 -14.36 -2.53 -6.17
C GLN A 175 -14.02 -3.57 -5.10
N GLN A 176 -12.74 -3.96 -4.95
CA GLN A 176 -12.32 -4.88 -3.89
C GLN A 176 -11.25 -4.24 -3.03
N LEU A 177 -11.57 -4.15 -1.74
CA LEU A 177 -10.63 -3.78 -0.72
C LEU A 177 -9.58 -4.89 -0.59
N GLU A 178 -8.31 -4.56 -0.82
CA GLU A 178 -7.20 -5.50 -0.72
C GLU A 178 -6.26 -5.14 0.44
N VAL A 179 -5.91 -6.15 1.25
CA VAL A 179 -5.11 -5.98 2.47
C VAL A 179 -3.66 -5.56 2.19
N ASP A 180 -3.19 -5.76 0.96
CA ASP A 180 -1.77 -5.67 0.62
C ASP A 180 -1.19 -4.26 0.79
N GLY A 181 -2.00 -3.21 0.67
CA GLY A 181 -1.60 -1.85 1.03
C GLY A 181 -1.18 -1.75 2.50
N ALA A 182 -1.98 -2.28 3.42
CA ALA A 182 -1.67 -2.28 4.84
C ALA A 182 -0.49 -3.20 5.20
N LEU A 183 -0.37 -4.34 4.53
CA LEU A 183 0.77 -5.25 4.71
C LEU A 183 2.07 -4.60 4.22
N LEU A 184 2.02 -3.83 3.12
CA LEU A 184 3.16 -3.11 2.60
C LEU A 184 3.58 -1.97 3.54
N VAL A 185 2.63 -1.22 4.11
CA VAL A 185 2.92 -0.22 5.17
C VAL A 185 3.68 -0.87 6.32
N ARG A 186 3.20 -2.01 6.82
CA ARG A 186 3.88 -2.76 7.88
C ARG A 186 5.27 -3.20 7.46
N PHE A 187 5.42 -3.78 6.27
CA PHE A 187 6.71 -4.25 5.75
C PHE A 187 7.75 -3.12 5.66
N LEU A 188 7.35 -1.96 5.14
CA LEU A 188 8.22 -0.79 5.01
C LEU A 188 8.59 -0.21 6.38
N ALA A 189 7.62 -0.13 7.30
CA ALA A 189 7.83 0.38 8.66
C ALA A 189 8.86 -0.47 9.43
N THR A 190 8.83 -1.79 9.26
CA THR A 190 9.77 -2.71 9.92
C THR A 190 11.06 -2.97 9.13
N LYS A 191 11.29 -2.26 8.02
CA LYS A 191 12.43 -2.47 7.09
C LYS A 191 12.53 -3.92 6.60
N GLY A 192 11.39 -4.60 6.46
CA GLY A 192 11.32 -6.01 6.08
C GLY A 192 11.78 -7.00 7.16
N ILE A 193 12.02 -6.54 8.39
CA ILE A 193 12.33 -7.40 9.53
C ILE A 193 11.02 -7.86 10.17
N GLU A 194 10.75 -9.16 10.14
CA GLU A 194 9.73 -9.74 11.01
C GLU A 194 10.35 -9.91 12.39
N ARG A 195 9.96 -9.05 13.34
CA ARG A 195 10.10 -9.41 14.75
C ARG A 195 9.10 -10.52 15.02
N GLY A 196 9.52 -11.77 14.83
CA GLY A 196 8.82 -12.92 15.38
C GLY A 196 8.68 -12.68 16.87
N VAL A 197 7.44 -12.58 17.35
CA VAL A 197 7.16 -12.69 18.77
C VAL A 197 7.42 -14.15 19.10
N LEU A 198 8.54 -14.42 19.76
CA LEU A 198 8.74 -15.65 20.54
C LEU A 198 7.94 -15.54 21.82
#